data_AF-A0A4R6RC54-F1
#
_entry.id   AF-A0A4R6RC54-F1
#
_cell.length_a   1.000
_cell.length_b   1.000
_cell.length_c   1.000
_cell.angle_alpha   90.00
_cell.angle_beta   90.00
_cell.angle_gamma   90.00
#
_symmetry.space_group_name_H-M   'P 1'
#
loop_
_entity.id
_entity.type
_entity.pdbx_description
1 polymer ?
#
loop_
_entity_poly.entity_id
_entity_poly.type
_entity_poly.pdbx_seq_one_letter_code
_entity_poly.pdbx_strand_id
1 'polypeptide(L)'
;MEPLFAILVGAFYAAAVYLLLSRKIVRILIGVALLGNAVNLTLFVAGRLTREAAPLIAPDADVPAGPVANALPQALILTAIVISFSFFAFLLVLAFRAYQDLGTDDVDAMRVAEPVGPGRPPEGY
;
A
#
# COMPACT_ATOMS: atom_id res chain seq x y z
N MET A 1 -8.35 -22.03 9.42
CA MET A 1 -8.30 -21.18 8.18
C MET A 1 -7.12 -20.23 8.20
N GLU A 2 -6.65 -19.88 9.40
CA GLU A 2 -5.53 -18.99 9.67
C GLU A 2 -4.22 -19.33 8.94
N PRO A 3 -3.75 -20.60 8.82
CA PRO A 3 -2.47 -20.88 8.15
C PRO A 3 -2.50 -20.57 6.65
N LEU A 4 -3.64 -20.74 5.99
CA LEU A 4 -3.80 -20.39 4.58
C LEU A 4 -3.70 -18.87 4.38
N PHE A 5 -4.37 -18.09 5.24
CA PHE A 5 -4.28 -16.63 5.21
C PHE A 5 -2.87 -16.14 5.55
N ALA A 6 -2.16 -16.79 6.48
CA ALA A 6 -0.77 -16.45 6.79
C ALA A 6 0.15 -16.62 5.56
N ILE A 7 0.01 -17.73 4.83
CA ILE A 7 0.77 -17.97 3.59
C ILE A 7 0.41 -16.92 2.53
N LEU A 8 -0.88 -16.61 2.37
CA LEU A 8 -1.35 -15.60 1.42
C LEU A 8 -0.79 -14.20 1.75
N VAL A 9 -0.88 -13.78 3.01
CA VAL A 9 -0.32 -12.50 3.49
C VAL A 9 1.19 -12.45 3.26
N GLY A 10 1.90 -13.55 3.58
CA GLY A 10 3.34 -13.67 3.31
C GLY A 10 3.68 -13.52 1.82
N ALA A 11 2.90 -14.14 0.93
CA ALA A 11 3.06 -14.01 -0.51
C ALA A 11 2.81 -12.57 -1.00
N PHE A 12 1.80 -11.89 -0.45
CA PHE A 12 1.52 -10.48 -0.76
C PHE A 12 2.67 -9.57 -0.33
N TYR A 13 3.20 -9.74 0.89
CA TYR A 13 4.37 -8.99 1.34
C TYR A 13 5.60 -9.27 0.48
N ALA A 14 5.88 -10.54 0.16
CA ALA A 14 7.01 -10.92 -0.66
C ALA A 14 6.95 -10.26 -2.05
N ALA A 15 5.78 -10.34 -2.71
CA ALA A 15 5.56 -9.70 -4.00
C ALA A 15 5.64 -8.17 -3.92
N ALA A 16 5.08 -7.56 -2.87
CA ALA A 16 5.13 -6.11 -2.68
C ALA A 16 6.57 -5.61 -2.51
N VAL A 17 7.35 -6.24 -1.64
CA VAL A 17 8.77 -5.91 -1.41
C VAL A 17 9.60 -6.14 -2.67
N TYR A 18 9.37 -7.24 -3.38
CA TYR A 18 10.05 -7.51 -4.65
C TYR A 18 9.81 -6.41 -5.69
N LEU A 19 8.57 -5.93 -5.80
CA LEU A 19 8.21 -4.85 -6.73
C LEU A 19 8.75 -3.48 -6.29
N LEU A 20 8.79 -3.20 -4.99
CA LEU A 20 9.39 -1.98 -4.43
C LEU A 20 10.89 -1.88 -4.71
N LEU A 21 11.59 -3.01 -4.79
CA LEU A 21 13.02 -3.09 -5.12
C LEU A 21 13.30 -3.02 -6.63
N SER A 22 12.28 -2.81 -7.46
CA SER A 22 12.46 -2.74 -8.90
C SER A 22 12.95 -1.36 -9.36
N ARG A 23 13.59 -1.31 -10.53
CA ARG A 23 14.09 -0.07 -11.13
C ARG A 23 13.05 0.77 -11.86
N LYS A 24 11.85 0.22 -12.09
CA LYS A 24 10.81 0.88 -12.89
C LYS A 24 9.76 1.46 -11.97
N ILE A 25 9.53 2.78 -12.05
CA ILE A 25 8.57 3.47 -11.18
C ILE A 25 7.19 2.83 -11.19
N VAL A 26 6.70 2.40 -12.36
CA VAL A 26 5.40 1.73 -12.48
C VAL A 26 5.34 0.45 -11.63
N ARG A 27 6.42 -0.33 -11.60
CA ARG A 27 6.49 -1.53 -10.78
C ARG A 27 6.53 -1.19 -9.29
N ILE A 28 7.26 -0.13 -8.91
CA ILE A 28 7.26 0.39 -7.52
C ILE A 28 5.85 0.80 -7.10
N LEU A 29 5.11 1.52 -7.94
CA LEU A 29 3.71 1.91 -7.66
C LEU A 29 2.80 0.70 -7.44
N ILE A 30 2.90 -0.32 -8.28
CA ILE A 30 2.17 -1.58 -8.08
C ILE A 30 2.58 -2.24 -6.75
N GLY A 31 3.88 -2.21 -6.41
CA GLY A 31 4.39 -2.68 -5.13
C GLY A 31 3.79 -1.96 -3.93
N VAL A 32 3.68 -0.62 -3.98
CA VAL A 32 3.01 0.19 -2.93
C VAL A 32 1.54 -0.19 -2.79
N ALA A 33 0.81 -0.31 -3.91
CA ALA A 33 -0.59 -0.71 -3.88
C ALA A 33 -0.76 -2.12 -3.28
N LEU A 34 0.10 -3.07 -3.65
CA LEU A 34 0.08 -4.42 -3.12
C LEU A 34 0.44 -4.47 -1.63
N LEU A 35 1.39 -3.63 -1.18
CA LEU A 35 1.76 -3.51 0.23
C LEU A 35 0.57 -3.02 1.08
N GLY A 36 -0.17 -2.02 0.62
CA GLY A 36 -1.37 -1.54 1.30
C GLY A 36 -2.42 -2.65 1.48
N ASN A 37 -2.60 -3.49 0.45
CA ASN A 37 -3.48 -4.66 0.54
C ASN A 37 -2.93 -5.72 1.52
N ALA A 38 -1.62 -5.96 1.55
CA ALA A 38 -1.00 -6.90 2.50
C ALA A 38 -1.22 -6.47 3.96
N VAL A 39 -1.10 -5.17 4.24
CA VAL A 39 -1.36 -4.58 5.56
C VAL A 39 -2.83 -4.73 5.95
N ASN A 40 -3.76 -4.45 5.03
CA ASN A 40 -5.20 -4.62 5.27
C ASN A 40 -5.55 -6.08 5.59
N LEU A 41 -4.98 -7.05 4.85
CA LEU A 41 -5.16 -8.47 5.14
C LEU A 41 -4.56 -8.87 6.48
N THR A 42 -3.43 -8.27 6.87
CA THR A 42 -2.81 -8.51 8.19
C THR A 42 -3.72 -8.05 9.32
N LEU A 43 -4.29 -6.84 9.21
CA LEU A 43 -5.27 -6.33 10.18
C LEU A 43 -6.51 -7.22 10.24
N PHE A 44 -6.97 -7.71 9.09
CA PHE A 44 -8.12 -8.61 9.02
C PHE A 44 -7.86 -9.92 9.78
N VAL A 45 -6.68 -10.52 9.59
CA VAL A 45 -6.29 -11.76 10.28
C VAL A 45 -6.10 -11.54 11.78
N ALA A 46 -5.56 -10.39 12.19
CA ALA A 46 -5.40 -10.02 13.61
C ALA A 46 -6.76 -9.92 14.35
N GLY A 47 -7.83 -9.67 13.62
CA GLY A 47 -9.20 -9.59 14.14
C GLY A 47 -9.84 -10.90 14.59
N ARG A 48 -9.15 -12.04 14.38
CA ARG A 48 -9.68 -13.41 14.43
C ARG A 48 -10.75 -13.66 13.37
N LEU A 49 -10.48 -14.60 12.47
CA LEU A 49 -11.44 -15.01 11.44
C LEU A 49 -12.51 -15.92 12.04
N THR A 50 -13.58 -15.32 12.56
CA THR A 50 -14.80 -16.03 12.92
C THR A 50 -15.78 -16.01 11.74
N ARG A 51 -16.62 -17.05 11.62
CA ARG A 51 -17.74 -17.09 10.65
C ARG A 51 -19.01 -16.46 11.24
N GLU A 52 -18.83 -15.50 12.14
CA GLU A 52 -19.92 -14.86 12.85
C GLU A 52 -20.64 -13.83 11.96
N ALA A 53 -21.82 -13.39 12.39
CA ALA A 53 -22.58 -12.38 11.67
C ALA A 53 -21.84 -11.03 11.64
N ALA A 54 -22.19 -10.17 10.69
CA ALA A 54 -21.64 -8.82 10.62
C ALA A 54 -21.89 -8.06 11.94
N PRO A 55 -20.97 -7.17 12.36
CA PRO A 55 -21.13 -6.37 13.59
C PRO A 55 -22.17 -5.26 13.39
N LEU A 56 -23.42 -5.65 13.21
CA LEU A 56 -24.56 -4.77 13.01
C LEU A 56 -25.57 -5.04 14.13
N ILE A 57 -26.03 -3.97 14.75
CA ILE A 57 -27.09 -4.02 15.76
C ILE A 57 -28.40 -3.75 15.03
N ALA A 58 -29.43 -4.56 15.31
CA ALA A 58 -30.75 -4.36 14.74
C ALA A 58 -31.36 -3.05 15.26
N PRO A 59 -32.20 -2.34 14.48
CA PRO A 59 -32.74 -1.03 14.88
C PRO A 59 -33.54 -1.03 16.19
N ASP A 60 -34.06 -2.18 16.59
CA ASP A 60 -34.89 -2.43 17.78
C ASP A 60 -34.12 -3.09 18.94
N ALA A 61 -32.79 -3.16 18.86
CA ALA A 61 -31.94 -3.80 19.88
C ALA A 61 -30.81 -2.88 20.35
N ASP A 62 -30.42 -3.00 21.62
CA ASP A 62 -29.25 -2.31 22.18
C ASP A 62 -27.96 -3.14 22.06
N VAL A 63 -28.09 -4.44 21.79
CA VAL A 63 -26.99 -5.40 21.68
C VAL A 63 -27.18 -6.33 20.48
N PRO A 64 -26.09 -6.86 19.89
CA PRO A 64 -26.18 -7.78 18.77
C PRO A 64 -26.94 -9.06 19.14
N ALA A 65 -27.75 -9.57 18.22
CA ALA A 65 -28.45 -10.84 18.36
C ALA A 65 -27.47 -12.02 18.17
N GLY A 66 -26.65 -12.28 19.19
CA GLY A 66 -25.67 -13.37 19.22
C GLY A 66 -24.23 -12.93 18.92
N PRO A 67 -23.32 -13.89 18.72
CA PRO A 67 -21.92 -13.60 18.43
C PRO A 67 -21.76 -12.94 17.06
N VAL A 68 -21.06 -11.81 17.04
CA VAL A 68 -20.74 -11.02 15.83
C VAL A 68 -19.24 -10.86 15.66
N ALA A 69 -18.81 -10.70 14.42
CA ALA A 69 -17.41 -10.48 14.09
C ALA A 69 -16.86 -9.21 14.77
N ASN A 70 -15.54 -9.16 15.00
CA ASN A 70 -14.90 -8.01 15.63
C ASN A 70 -15.00 -6.75 14.74
N ALA A 71 -15.65 -5.70 15.24
CA ALA A 71 -15.83 -4.43 14.53
C ALA A 71 -14.57 -3.57 14.46
N LEU A 72 -13.65 -3.72 15.42
CA LEU A 72 -12.47 -2.85 15.55
C LEU A 72 -11.50 -2.99 14.36
N PRO A 73 -11.08 -4.21 13.96
CA PRO A 73 -10.27 -4.39 12.75
C PRO A 73 -10.94 -3.87 11.49
N GLN A 74 -12.27 -4.00 11.38
CA GLN A 74 -13.03 -3.55 10.20
C GLN A 74 -13.01 -2.03 10.08
N ALA A 75 -13.21 -1.31 11.19
CA ALA A 75 -13.10 0.15 11.22
C ALA A 75 -11.68 0.62 10.86
N LEU A 76 -10.64 -0.03 11.44
CA LEU A 76 -9.24 0.30 11.14
C LEU A 76 -8.89 0.08 9.67
N ILE A 77 -9.37 -1.01 9.06
CA ILE A 77 -9.14 -1.29 7.64
C ILE A 77 -9.81 -0.23 6.76
N LEU A 78 -11.03 0.20 7.07
CA LEU A 78 -11.72 1.25 6.30
C LEU A 78 -10.92 2.56 6.32
N THR A 79 -10.38 2.94 7.47
CA THR A 79 -9.47 4.10 7.59
C THR A 79 -8.18 3.90 6.79
N ALA A 80 -7.56 2.72 6.91
CA ALA A 80 -6.32 2.41 6.21
C ALA A 80 -6.50 2.42 4.68
N ILE A 81 -7.64 1.97 4.16
CA ILE A 81 -7.98 2.01 2.73
C ILE A 81 -7.98 3.45 2.22
N VAL A 82 -8.64 4.38 2.93
CA VAL A 82 -8.73 5.78 2.50
C VAL A 82 -7.35 6.44 2.51
N ILE A 83 -6.56 6.25 3.57
CA ILE A 83 -5.19 6.79 3.67
C ILE A 83 -4.32 6.24 2.55
N SER A 84 -4.35 4.92 2.33
CA SER A 84 -3.55 4.26 1.28
C SER A 84 -3.94 4.75 -0.11
N PHE A 85 -5.23 4.96 -0.36
CA PHE A 85 -5.71 5.50 -1.63
C PHE A 85 -5.24 6.93 -1.85
N SER A 86 -5.39 7.82 -0.87
CA SER A 86 -4.93 9.20 -0.97
C SER A 86 -3.41 9.29 -1.21
N PHE A 87 -2.63 8.50 -0.47
CA PHE A 87 -1.19 8.41 -0.65
C PHE A 87 -0.81 7.87 -2.03
N PHE A 88 -1.48 6.82 -2.50
CA PHE A 88 -1.24 6.24 -3.81
C PHE A 88 -1.58 7.20 -4.96
N ALA A 89 -2.69 7.93 -4.85
CA ALA A 89 -3.06 8.96 -5.83
C ALA A 89 -2.00 10.08 -5.90
N PHE A 90 -1.50 10.52 -4.74
CA PHE A 90 -0.39 11.48 -4.69
C PHE A 90 0.88 10.94 -5.36
N LEU A 91 1.29 9.70 -5.03
CA LEU A 91 2.45 9.07 -5.65
C LEU A 91 2.31 8.90 -7.15
N LEU A 92 1.11 8.57 -7.65
CA LEU A 92 0.82 8.49 -9.08
C LEU A 92 1.06 9.82 -9.79
N VAL A 93 0.53 10.91 -9.23
CA VAL A 93 0.73 12.26 -9.80
C VAL A 93 2.20 12.67 -9.74
N LEU A 94 2.88 12.39 -8.62
CA LEU A 94 4.31 12.67 -8.47
C LEU A 94 5.15 11.88 -9.48
N ALA A 95 4.88 10.60 -9.65
CA ALA A 95 5.55 9.74 -10.63
C ALA A 95 5.33 10.24 -12.06
N PHE A 96 4.09 10.64 -12.38
CA PHE A 96 3.76 11.20 -13.69
C PHE A 96 4.52 12.51 -13.95
N ARG A 97 4.57 13.42 -12.96
CA ARG A 97 5.34 14.67 -13.07
C ARG A 97 6.83 14.41 -13.22
N ALA A 98 7.40 13.52 -12.40
CA ALA A 98 8.80 13.14 -12.50
C ALA A 98 9.15 12.57 -13.89
N TYR A 99 8.26 11.75 -14.46
CA TYR A 99 8.45 11.24 -15.83
C TYR A 99 8.40 12.36 -16.88
N GLN A 100 7.51 13.35 -16.75
CA GLN A 100 7.46 14.50 -17.65
C GLN A 100 8.73 15.34 -17.59
N ASP A 101 9.29 15.54 -16.39
CA ASP A 101 10.46 16.40 -16.19
C ASP A 101 11.78 15.69 -16.54
N LEU A 102 11.89 14.39 -16.23
CA LEU A 102 13.13 13.61 -16.38
C LEU A 102 13.17 12.80 -17.69
N GLY A 103 12.02 12.55 -18.32
CA GLY A 103 11.91 11.76 -19.54
C GLY A 103 12.24 10.27 -19.38
N THR A 104 12.37 9.77 -18.15
CA THR A 104 12.70 8.37 -17.84
C THR A 104 11.85 7.86 -16.68
N ASP A 105 11.53 6.57 -16.70
CA ASP A 105 10.86 5.85 -15.62
C ASP A 105 11.82 4.93 -14.82
N ASP A 106 13.11 4.98 -15.16
CA ASP A 106 14.17 4.22 -14.53
C ASP A 106 14.80 5.02 -13.39
N VAL A 107 14.64 4.54 -12.16
CA VAL A 107 15.13 5.27 -10.97
C VAL A 107 16.65 5.40 -10.96
N ASP A 108 17.39 4.45 -11.53
CA ASP A 108 18.86 4.53 -11.61
C ASP A 108 19.32 5.65 -12.55
N ALA A 109 18.46 6.07 -13.49
CA ALA A 109 18.73 7.15 -14.42
C ALA A 109 18.31 8.53 -13.88
N MET A 110 17.59 8.60 -12.76
CA MET A 110 17.08 9.84 -12.15
C MET A 110 18.16 10.58 -11.35
N ARG A 111 19.28 10.91 -11.99
CA ARG A 111 20.52 11.39 -11.35
C ARG A 111 20.74 12.90 -11.43
N VAL A 112 19.67 13.70 -11.46
CA VAL A 112 19.79 15.18 -11.55
C VAL A 112 20.63 15.77 -10.41
N ALA A 113 20.48 15.23 -9.19
CA ALA A 113 21.24 15.68 -8.03
C ALA A 113 22.70 15.16 -7.98
N GLU A 114 22.98 14.01 -8.61
CA GLU A 114 24.30 13.38 -8.61
C GLU A 114 24.66 12.82 -10.00
N PRO A 115 25.02 13.69 -10.97
CA PRO A 115 25.35 13.28 -12.32
C PRO A 115 26.56 12.33 -12.39
N VAL A 116 26.58 11.43 -13.37
CA VAL A 116 27.74 10.53 -13.58
C VAL A 116 28.82 11.28 -14.36
N GLY A 117 29.73 11.94 -13.66
CA GLY A 117 30.87 12.64 -14.25
C GLY A 117 31.24 13.92 -13.49
N PRO A 118 32.42 14.52 -13.77
CA PRO A 118 32.75 15.82 -13.19
C PRO A 118 31.68 16.83 -13.61
N GLY A 119 30.98 17.41 -12.63
CA GLY A 119 29.96 18.42 -12.88
C GLY A 119 30.51 19.52 -13.78
N ARG A 120 29.69 20.04 -14.69
CA ARG A 120 30.12 21.16 -15.55
C ARG A 120 30.61 22.29 -14.64
N PRO A 121 31.83 22.82 -14.85
CA PRO A 121 32.30 23.96 -14.08
C PRO A 121 31.30 25.12 -14.23
N PRO A 122 31.11 25.95 -13.19
CA PRO A 122 30.18 27.06 -13.26
C PRO A 122 30.51 27.94 -14.47
N GLU A 123 29.59 28.00 -15.43
CA GLU A 123 29.67 28.90 -16.58
C GLU A 123 29.24 30.29 -16.14
N GLY A 124 30.13 30.99 -15.42
CA GLY A 124 29.97 32.42 -15.15
C GLY A 124 30.50 32.89 -13.79
N TYR A 125 31.38 33.90 -13.86
CA TYR A 125 31.21 35.15 -13.12
C TYR A 125 30.94 36.25 -14.14
#